data_AF-A0AAN9C7L9-F1
#
_entry.id   AF-A0AAN9C7L9-F1
#
_cell.length_a   1.000
_cell.length_b   1.000
_cell.length_c   1.000
_cell.angle_alpha   90.00
_cell.angle_beta   90.00
_cell.angle_gamma   90.00
#
_symmetry.space_group_name_H-M   'P 1'
#
loop_
_entity.id
_entity.type
_entity.pdbx_description
1 polymer ?
#
loop_
_entity_poly.entity_id
_entity_poly.type
_entity_poly.pdbx_seq_one_letter_code
_entity_poly.pdbx_strand_id
1 'polypeptide(L)'
;MGISEEEWDRLQKALDWPGPDQEITQLNQSTSPVHSTYSIVGLKESYKVGENISVTITARDHNKNLKRYGGDFFQAKLFNSELKASVYGEVVDHRNGTYSVALLLPWEGQAQVYVRLEHSSEVVQILKKYRESSFPRSHYNGHFEGPGPDKNRISEVVECNLKWGADGSWSKGDCCCEYKDVKTGTVWQCERPKQLSCDNLVHHSRGRFKESLNPLEKQLFTK
;
A
#
# COMPACT_ATOMS: atom_id res chain seq x y z
N MET A 1 14.15 -16.22 20.27
CA MET A 1 13.89 -14.81 20.62
C MET A 1 12.79 -14.33 19.70
N GLY A 2 11.58 -14.21 20.23
CA GLY A 2 10.42 -13.67 19.51
C GLY A 2 10.06 -12.30 20.11
N ILE A 3 9.39 -11.49 19.32
CA ILE A 3 8.75 -10.24 19.77
C ILE A 3 7.77 -10.62 20.89
N SER A 4 7.79 -9.89 22.01
CA SER A 4 6.80 -10.11 23.07
C SER A 4 5.41 -9.63 22.63
N GLU A 5 4.33 -10.19 23.19
CA GLU A 5 2.95 -9.73 22.87
C GLU A 5 2.78 -8.22 23.11
N GLU A 6 3.37 -7.68 24.19
CA GLU A 6 3.31 -6.25 24.48
C GLU A 6 4.05 -5.41 23.44
N GLU A 7 5.23 -5.86 23.02
CA GLU A 7 6.00 -5.20 21.96
C GLU A 7 5.27 -5.27 20.62
N TRP A 8 4.62 -6.40 20.33
CA TRP A 8 3.79 -6.57 19.15
C TRP A 8 2.59 -5.62 19.13
N ASP A 9 1.85 -5.52 20.24
CA ASP A 9 0.72 -4.57 20.38
C ASP A 9 1.16 -3.12 20.19
N ARG A 10 2.33 -2.76 20.74
CA ARG A 10 2.90 -1.41 20.58
C ARG A 10 3.27 -1.13 19.13
N LEU A 11 3.88 -2.09 18.45
CA LEU A 11 4.20 -1.96 17.02
C LEU A 11 2.95 -1.86 16.17
N GLN A 12 1.91 -2.66 16.44
CA GLN A 12 0.64 -2.58 15.73
C GLN A 12 -0.01 -1.21 15.88
N LYS A 13 -0.04 -0.66 17.11
CA LYS A 13 -0.56 0.70 17.35
C LYS A 13 0.28 1.78 16.66
N ALA A 14 1.60 1.62 16.59
CA ALA A 14 2.49 2.56 15.90
C ALA A 14 2.36 2.51 14.37
N LEU A 15 1.95 1.36 13.82
CA LEU A 15 1.73 1.15 12.39
C LEU A 15 0.28 1.40 11.97
N ASP A 16 -0.63 1.67 12.91
CA ASP A 16 -2.01 1.95 12.59
C ASP A 16 -2.13 3.30 11.89
N TRP A 17 -2.84 3.29 10.77
CA TRP A 17 -3.11 4.47 9.99
C TRP A 17 -4.60 4.79 10.09
N PRO A 18 -4.99 6.01 10.54
CA PRO A 18 -6.38 6.39 10.67
C PRO A 18 -7.05 6.45 9.29
N GLY A 19 -8.34 6.17 9.22
CA GLY A 19 -9.12 6.25 7.98
C GLY A 19 -10.60 6.49 8.30
N PRO A 20 -11.44 6.69 7.28
CA PRO A 20 -12.87 6.82 7.49
C PRO A 20 -13.46 5.52 8.08
N ASP A 21 -14.36 5.67 9.06
CA ASP A 21 -15.09 4.54 9.67
C ASP A 21 -16.05 3.84 8.68
N GLN A 22 -16.37 4.52 7.57
CA GLN A 22 -17.26 4.03 6.53
C GLN A 22 -16.53 3.93 5.19
N GLU A 23 -16.83 2.88 4.43
CA GLU A 23 -16.36 2.77 3.04
C GLU A 23 -17.00 3.87 2.19
N ILE A 24 -16.17 4.62 1.49
CA ILE A 24 -16.64 5.66 0.58
C ILE A 24 -16.89 5.06 -0.78
N THR A 25 -18.15 5.07 -1.18
CA THR A 25 -18.63 4.46 -2.42
C THR A 25 -18.68 5.45 -3.60
N GLN A 26 -18.32 6.71 -3.37
CA GLN A 26 -18.43 7.78 -4.37
C GLN A 26 -17.13 8.56 -4.53
N LEU A 27 -16.62 8.62 -5.76
CA LEU A 27 -15.46 9.41 -6.13
C LEU A 27 -15.61 10.89 -5.75
N ASN A 28 -16.81 11.46 -5.89
CA ASN A 28 -17.00 12.88 -5.60
C ASN A 28 -16.82 13.25 -4.11
N GLN A 29 -16.87 12.26 -3.22
CA GLN A 29 -16.68 12.41 -1.79
C GLN A 29 -15.22 12.20 -1.35
N SER A 30 -14.35 11.69 -2.24
CA SER A 30 -12.93 11.54 -1.94
C SER A 30 -12.23 12.88 -1.84
N THR A 31 -11.10 12.91 -1.12
CA THR A 31 -10.32 14.13 -0.95
C THR A 31 -9.77 14.62 -2.28
N SER A 32 -10.10 15.86 -2.64
CA SER A 32 -9.67 16.51 -3.86
C SER A 32 -8.41 17.34 -3.61
N PRO A 33 -7.30 17.09 -4.35
CA PRO A 33 -6.12 17.94 -4.25
C PRO A 33 -6.36 19.36 -4.79
N VAL A 34 -7.34 19.54 -5.68
CA VAL A 34 -7.66 20.83 -6.31
C VAL A 34 -8.46 21.75 -5.38
N HIS A 35 -9.29 21.18 -4.51
CA HIS A 35 -10.15 21.95 -3.60
C HIS A 35 -9.62 22.01 -2.16
N SER A 36 -8.68 21.13 -1.82
CA SER A 36 -7.95 21.21 -0.55
C SER A 36 -6.99 22.41 -0.57
N THR A 37 -6.79 23.03 0.58
CA THR A 37 -5.97 24.26 0.72
C THR A 37 -5.01 24.14 1.88
N TYR A 38 -3.92 24.90 1.86
CA TYR A 38 -3.04 25.04 3.02
C TYR A 38 -2.70 26.52 3.27
N SER A 39 -2.30 26.84 4.50
CA SER A 39 -1.85 28.17 4.89
C SER A 39 -0.74 28.10 5.95
N ILE A 40 0.18 29.06 5.91
CA ILE A 40 1.21 29.23 6.96
C ILE A 40 0.57 30.00 8.11
N VAL A 41 0.63 29.44 9.31
CA VAL A 41 0.05 30.02 10.53
C VAL A 41 0.96 31.11 11.04
N GLY A 42 0.41 32.32 11.23
CA GLY A 42 1.15 33.45 11.81
C GLY A 42 2.35 33.88 10.96
N LEU A 43 2.15 34.01 9.64
CA LEU A 43 3.19 34.42 8.69
C LEU A 43 3.88 35.71 9.16
N LYS A 44 5.20 35.64 9.38
CA LYS A 44 6.07 36.76 9.72
C LYS A 44 6.82 37.27 8.49
N GLU A 45 7.30 38.50 8.57
CA GLU A 45 8.17 39.09 7.54
C GLU A 45 9.55 38.41 7.45
N SER A 46 10.06 37.91 8.58
CA SER A 46 11.35 37.21 8.66
C SER A 46 11.35 36.13 9.74
N TYR A 47 12.27 35.18 9.58
CA TYR A 47 12.47 34.05 10.47
C TYR A 47 13.97 33.83 10.70
N LYS A 48 14.31 33.13 11.78
CA LYS A 48 15.69 32.71 12.06
C LYS A 48 15.91 31.27 11.63
N VAL A 49 17.12 30.98 11.16
CA VAL A 49 17.55 29.60 10.89
C VAL A 49 17.43 28.79 12.18
N GLY A 50 16.86 27.60 12.07
CA GLY A 50 16.55 26.69 13.18
C GLY A 50 15.16 26.87 13.78
N GLU A 51 14.39 27.89 13.38
CA GLU A 51 12.97 28.01 13.76
C GLU A 51 12.09 27.03 12.97
N ASN A 52 10.91 26.74 13.51
CA ASN A 52 9.86 26.00 12.81
C ASN A 52 8.74 26.96 12.39
N ILE A 53 8.23 26.76 11.17
CA ILE A 53 6.94 27.34 10.74
C ILE A 53 5.85 26.30 10.87
N SER A 54 4.64 26.75 11.22
CA SER A 54 3.46 25.91 11.28
C SER A 54 2.61 26.10 10.04
N VAL A 55 2.16 25.00 9.44
CA VAL A 55 1.26 24.99 8.28
C VAL A 55 0.00 24.24 8.65
N THR A 56 -1.16 24.79 8.29
CA THR A 56 -2.45 24.11 8.42
C THR A 56 -2.95 23.72 7.05
N ILE A 57 -3.38 22.47 6.90
CA ILE A 57 -4.01 21.93 5.70
C ILE A 57 -5.49 21.72 6.00
N THR A 58 -6.36 22.09 5.07
CA THR A 58 -7.80 21.87 5.12
C THR A 58 -8.20 21.03 3.92
N ALA A 59 -8.60 19.79 4.16
CA ALA A 59 -9.02 18.85 3.15
C ALA A 59 -10.47 19.10 2.72
N ARG A 60 -10.71 19.03 1.40
CA ARG A 60 -12.05 19.13 0.80
C ARG A 60 -12.30 18.01 -0.19
N ASP A 61 -13.55 17.64 -0.35
CA ASP A 61 -13.97 16.71 -1.40
C ASP A 61 -14.03 17.37 -2.79
N HIS A 62 -14.38 16.60 -3.83
CA HIS A 62 -14.54 17.12 -5.19
C HIS A 62 -15.75 18.06 -5.33
N ASN A 63 -16.68 18.06 -4.38
CA ASN A 63 -17.81 18.98 -4.30
C ASN A 63 -17.48 20.25 -3.48
N LYS A 64 -16.23 20.43 -3.06
CA LYS A 64 -15.74 21.55 -2.22
C LYS A 64 -16.27 21.55 -0.78
N ASN A 65 -16.84 20.45 -0.31
CA ASN A 65 -17.23 20.32 1.09
C ASN A 65 -16.02 20.02 1.96
N LEU A 66 -16.04 20.50 3.20
CA LEU A 66 -15.03 20.15 4.20
C LEU A 66 -15.12 18.66 4.55
N LYS A 67 -13.96 18.00 4.56
CA LYS A 67 -13.83 16.65 5.10
C LYS A 67 -14.10 16.66 6.61
N ARG A 68 -14.63 15.56 7.13
CA ARG A 68 -14.99 15.41 8.56
C ARG A 68 -14.22 14.30 9.27
N TYR A 69 -13.30 13.66 8.55
CA TYR A 69 -12.43 12.59 9.02
C TYR A 69 -11.04 12.80 8.43
N GLY A 70 -10.07 12.10 9.00
CA GLY A 70 -8.67 12.12 8.58
C GLY A 70 -8.29 10.94 7.70
N GLY A 71 -7.01 10.60 7.71
CA GLY A 71 -6.42 9.46 7.03
C GLY A 71 -5.83 9.76 5.66
N ASP A 72 -5.90 11.01 5.19
CA ASP A 72 -5.26 11.40 3.94
C ASP A 72 -3.74 11.36 4.11
N PHE A 73 -3.04 10.82 3.12
CA PHE A 73 -1.58 10.86 3.08
C PHE A 73 -1.11 12.15 2.39
N PHE A 74 -1.00 13.21 3.20
CA PHE A 74 -0.35 14.45 2.79
C PHE A 74 1.17 14.37 3.00
N GLN A 75 1.91 14.97 2.08
CA GLN A 75 3.32 15.30 2.25
C GLN A 75 3.48 16.80 2.19
N ALA A 76 4.18 17.36 3.17
CA ALA A 76 4.52 18.76 3.20
C ALA A 76 6.04 18.91 3.34
N LYS A 77 6.61 19.78 2.51
CA LYS A 77 8.04 20.07 2.53
C LYS A 77 8.31 21.54 2.37
N LEU A 78 9.42 21.95 2.95
CA LEU A 78 10.08 23.20 2.61
C LEU A 78 11.12 22.89 1.54
N PHE A 79 11.22 23.71 0.50
CA PHE A 79 12.24 23.54 -0.53
C PHE A 79 12.78 24.87 -1.06
N ASN A 80 14.00 24.83 -1.58
CA ASN A 80 14.61 25.89 -2.35
C ASN A 80 15.29 25.26 -3.59
N SER A 81 14.84 25.66 -4.78
CA SER A 81 15.34 25.12 -6.05
C SER A 81 16.78 25.51 -6.36
N GLU A 82 17.21 26.71 -5.98
CA GLU A 82 18.55 27.25 -6.24
C GLU A 82 19.59 26.52 -5.39
N LEU A 83 19.30 26.38 -4.10
CA LEU A 83 20.14 25.66 -3.14
C LEU A 83 20.04 24.13 -3.28
N LYS A 84 19.08 23.63 -4.05
CA LYS A 84 18.72 22.20 -4.15
C LYS A 84 18.51 21.57 -2.77
N ALA A 85 17.93 22.34 -1.86
CA ALA A 85 17.70 21.94 -0.48
C ALA A 85 16.21 21.68 -0.24
N SER A 86 15.90 20.65 0.55
CA SER A 86 14.53 20.39 0.99
C SER A 86 14.48 19.64 2.31
N VAL A 87 13.46 19.93 3.12
CA VAL A 87 13.16 19.19 4.35
C VAL A 87 11.66 18.89 4.41
N TYR A 88 11.32 17.67 4.80
CA TYR A 88 9.92 17.27 5.03
C TYR A 88 9.50 17.60 6.45
N GLY A 89 8.26 18.03 6.59
CA GLY A 89 7.62 18.20 7.89
C GLY A 89 6.79 16.98 8.25
N GLU A 90 6.69 16.71 9.55
CA GLU A 90 5.75 15.73 10.06
C GLU A 90 4.33 16.28 9.89
N VAL A 91 3.46 15.47 9.28
CA VAL A 91 2.03 15.79 9.12
C VAL A 91 1.25 15.13 10.24
N VAL A 92 0.62 15.94 11.07
CA VAL A 92 -0.26 15.52 12.16
C VAL A 92 -1.71 15.62 11.69
N ASP A 93 -2.40 14.48 11.66
CA ASP A 93 -3.81 14.37 11.32
C ASP A 93 -4.70 14.60 12.57
N HIS A 94 -5.55 15.63 12.51
CA HIS A 94 -6.50 15.96 13.59
C HIS A 94 -7.81 15.18 13.52
N ARG A 95 -7.93 14.25 12.56
CA ARG A 95 -9.07 13.34 12.36
C ARG A 95 -10.40 14.05 12.10
N ASN A 96 -10.36 15.27 11.60
CA ASN A 96 -11.53 16.11 11.36
C ASN A 96 -11.49 16.80 9.99
N GLY A 97 -10.65 16.32 9.08
CA GLY A 97 -10.38 16.95 7.77
C GLY A 97 -9.35 18.07 7.80
N THR A 98 -8.72 18.33 8.95
CA THR A 98 -7.61 19.28 9.07
C THR A 98 -6.33 18.59 9.51
N TYR A 99 -5.20 19.13 9.06
CA TYR A 99 -3.87 18.60 9.36
C TYR A 99 -2.95 19.75 9.74
N SER A 100 -2.01 19.50 10.64
CA SER A 100 -0.95 20.45 10.97
C SER A 100 0.41 19.91 10.59
N VAL A 101 1.31 20.80 10.18
CA VAL A 101 2.67 20.45 9.81
C VAL A 101 3.62 21.43 10.48
N ALA A 102 4.67 20.90 11.12
CA ALA A 102 5.81 21.68 11.55
C ALA A 102 6.95 21.52 10.53
N LEU A 103 7.42 22.63 9.96
CA LEU A 103 8.54 22.65 9.01
C LEU A 103 9.71 23.41 9.63
N LEU A 104 10.84 22.72 9.78
CA LEU A 104 12.11 23.33 10.17
C LEU A 104 12.59 24.26 9.04
N LEU A 105 13.22 25.39 9.43
CA LEU A 105 13.92 26.32 8.53
C LEU A 105 15.44 26.12 8.67
N PRO A 106 16.07 25.19 7.91
CA PRO A 106 17.45 24.81 8.18
C PRO A 106 18.49 25.63 7.39
N TRP A 107 18.08 26.58 6.54
CA TRP A 107 19.00 27.43 5.77
C TRP A 107 18.54 28.89 5.72
N GLU A 108 19.49 29.78 5.45
CA GLU A 108 19.25 31.20 5.18
C GLU A 108 18.79 31.42 3.73
N GLY A 109 17.92 32.40 3.52
CA GLY A 109 17.45 32.83 2.20
C GLY A 109 15.99 32.44 1.94
N GLN A 110 15.62 32.43 0.67
CA GLN A 110 14.24 32.11 0.28
C GLN A 110 13.93 30.64 0.54
N ALA A 111 12.67 30.37 0.89
CA ALA A 111 12.16 29.02 1.05
C ALA A 111 10.68 28.99 0.65
N GLN A 112 10.25 27.90 0.03
CA GLN A 112 8.88 27.71 -0.41
C GLN A 112 8.28 26.50 0.28
N VAL A 113 7.03 26.64 0.73
CA VAL A 113 6.25 25.52 1.25
C VAL A 113 5.57 24.83 0.07
N TYR A 114 5.66 23.51 0.03
CA TYR A 114 4.98 22.67 -0.94
C TYR A 114 4.21 21.58 -0.19
N VAL A 115 2.90 21.50 -0.45
CA VAL A 115 2.01 20.48 0.11
C VAL A 115 1.42 19.67 -1.03
N ARG A 116 1.45 18.35 -0.90
CA ARG A 116 0.93 17.41 -1.87
C ARG A 116 0.07 16.36 -1.19
N LEU A 117 -1.09 16.09 -1.77
CA LEU A 117 -1.86 14.89 -1.46
C LEU A 117 -1.27 13.74 -2.28
N GLU A 118 -0.64 12.77 -1.62
CA GLU A 118 -0.15 11.56 -2.30
C GLU A 118 -1.28 10.55 -2.49
N HIS A 119 -2.06 10.31 -1.43
CA HIS A 119 -3.24 9.46 -1.44
C HIS A 119 -4.34 10.05 -0.57
N SER A 120 -5.57 10.05 -1.06
CA SER A 120 -6.72 10.36 -0.22
C SER A 120 -6.96 9.24 0.80
N SER A 121 -7.65 9.56 1.90
CA SER A 121 -8.01 8.61 2.95
C SER A 121 -8.78 7.39 2.42
N GLU A 122 -9.56 7.55 1.33
CA GLU A 122 -10.26 6.47 0.66
C GLU A 122 -9.28 5.52 -0.04
N VAL A 123 -8.28 6.07 -0.73
CA VAL A 123 -7.22 5.27 -1.35
C VAL A 123 -6.40 4.55 -0.27
N VAL A 124 -6.10 5.23 0.83
CA VAL A 124 -5.38 4.60 1.96
C VAL A 124 -6.18 3.46 2.58
N GLN A 125 -7.50 3.62 2.73
CA GLN A 125 -8.38 2.55 3.21
C GLN A 125 -8.35 1.33 2.26
N ILE A 126 -8.36 1.56 0.95
CA ILE A 126 -8.22 0.50 -0.05
C ILE A 126 -6.85 -0.19 0.08
N LEU A 127 -5.77 0.57 0.20
CA LEU A 127 -4.42 0.02 0.39
C LEU A 127 -4.33 -0.81 1.68
N LYS A 128 -4.95 -0.36 2.78
CA LYS A 128 -5.02 -1.07 4.07
C LYS A 128 -5.77 -2.40 3.91
N LYS A 129 -6.94 -2.38 3.28
CA LYS A 129 -7.73 -3.59 2.94
C LYS A 129 -6.93 -4.60 2.13
N TYR A 130 -6.20 -4.19 1.09
CA TYR A 130 -5.36 -5.10 0.28
C TYR A 130 -4.06 -5.54 0.97
N ARG A 131 -3.57 -4.74 1.92
CA ARG A 131 -2.43 -5.12 2.76
C ARG A 131 -2.81 -6.24 3.72
N GLU A 132 -3.98 -6.13 4.34
CA GLU A 132 -4.46 -7.01 5.41
C GLU A 132 -5.20 -8.24 4.89
N SER A 133 -5.70 -8.21 3.65
CA SER A 133 -6.31 -9.39 3.03
C SER A 133 -5.27 -10.38 2.52
N SER A 134 -5.56 -11.66 2.71
CA SER A 134 -4.80 -12.80 2.18
C SER A 134 -4.96 -13.00 0.67
N PHE A 135 -5.36 -11.95 -0.08
CA PHE A 135 -5.50 -12.07 -1.52
C PHE A 135 -4.14 -12.46 -2.13
N PRO A 136 -4.03 -13.58 -2.87
CA PRO A 136 -2.80 -13.92 -3.55
C PRO A 136 -2.53 -12.85 -4.62
N ARG A 137 -1.66 -11.88 -4.27
CA ARG A 137 -1.31 -10.74 -5.14
C ARG A 137 -0.58 -11.19 -6.40
N SER A 138 -0.08 -12.42 -6.40
CA SER A 138 0.52 -13.04 -7.57
C SER A 138 0.21 -14.53 -7.53
N HIS A 139 -0.35 -14.99 -8.63
CA HIS A 139 -0.46 -16.40 -8.94
C HIS A 139 0.83 -16.82 -9.65
N TYR A 140 1.35 -17.99 -9.33
CA TYR A 140 2.49 -18.57 -10.03
C TYR A 140 2.02 -19.75 -10.87
N ASN A 141 2.78 -20.10 -11.89
CA ASN A 141 2.51 -21.29 -12.68
C ASN A 141 3.60 -22.32 -12.38
N GLY A 142 3.21 -23.57 -12.19
CA GLY A 142 4.11 -24.72 -12.16
C GLY A 142 4.11 -25.39 -13.52
N HIS A 143 5.31 -25.65 -14.06
CA HIS A 143 5.50 -26.34 -15.33
C HIS A 143 5.91 -27.78 -15.06
N PHE A 144 5.09 -28.71 -15.51
CA PHE A 144 5.30 -30.15 -15.35
C PHE A 144 5.67 -30.75 -16.69
N GLU A 145 6.73 -31.55 -16.74
CA GLU A 145 7.15 -32.27 -17.95
C GLU A 145 7.44 -33.73 -17.64
N GLY A 146 6.88 -34.63 -18.44
CA GLY A 146 7.06 -36.05 -18.23
C GLY A 146 6.43 -36.92 -19.32
N PRO A 147 6.58 -38.25 -19.21
CA PRO A 147 5.92 -39.18 -20.11
C PRO A 147 4.41 -39.19 -19.82
N GLY A 148 3.61 -38.91 -20.84
CA GLY A 148 2.15 -39.03 -20.80
C GLY A 148 1.68 -40.47 -20.93
N PRO A 149 0.35 -40.69 -20.92
CA PRO A 149 -0.26 -42.03 -21.00
C PRO A 149 0.19 -42.84 -22.22
N ASP A 150 0.41 -42.17 -23.36
CA ASP A 150 0.87 -42.79 -24.62
C ASP A 150 2.40 -42.85 -24.76
N LYS A 151 3.15 -42.67 -23.65
CA LYS A 151 4.63 -42.60 -23.59
C LYS A 151 5.27 -41.43 -24.35
N ASN A 152 4.47 -40.55 -24.94
CA ASN A 152 4.96 -39.29 -25.51
C ASN A 152 5.24 -38.28 -24.40
N ARG A 153 6.26 -37.44 -24.57
CA ARG A 153 6.57 -36.37 -23.62
C ARG A 153 5.51 -35.28 -23.72
N ILE A 154 4.82 -35.03 -22.62
CA ILE A 154 3.80 -33.98 -22.51
C ILE A 154 4.25 -32.91 -21.51
N SER A 155 3.70 -31.71 -21.67
CA SER A 155 3.90 -30.58 -20.76
C SER A 155 2.55 -30.11 -20.27
N GLU A 156 2.42 -29.93 -18.95
CA GLU A 156 1.24 -29.35 -18.31
C GLU A 156 1.63 -28.13 -17.49
N VAL A 157 0.80 -27.10 -17.58
CA VAL A 157 0.96 -25.87 -16.79
C VAL A 157 -0.24 -25.73 -15.87
N VAL A 158 0.04 -25.64 -14.58
CA VAL A 158 -0.98 -25.55 -13.53
C VAL A 158 -0.71 -24.36 -12.63
N GLU A 159 -1.73 -23.92 -11.91
CA GLU A 159 -1.63 -22.81 -10.97
C GLU A 159 -0.98 -23.26 -9.66
N CYS A 160 -0.04 -22.46 -9.17
CA CYS A 160 0.70 -22.69 -7.93
C CYS A 160 0.80 -21.43 -7.09
N ASN A 161 0.97 -21.60 -5.79
CA ASN A 161 1.33 -20.51 -4.90
C ASN A 161 2.20 -20.96 -3.72
N LEU A 162 2.76 -20.00 -3.01
CA LEU A 162 3.45 -20.25 -1.76
C LEU A 162 2.45 -20.66 -0.67
N LYS A 163 2.78 -21.71 0.06
CA LYS A 163 2.05 -22.10 1.28
C LYS A 163 2.52 -21.19 2.42
N TRP A 164 1.81 -20.09 2.65
CA TRP A 164 2.06 -19.20 3.79
C TRP A 164 1.36 -19.74 5.05
N GLY A 165 2.07 -19.79 6.18
CA GLY A 165 1.52 -20.25 7.45
C GLY A 165 0.46 -19.27 7.99
N ALA A 166 -0.54 -19.84 8.68
CA ALA A 166 -1.80 -19.24 9.15
C ALA A 166 -2.82 -18.98 8.04
N ASP A 167 -3.93 -19.75 8.10
CA ASP A 167 -5.33 -19.52 7.67
C ASP A 167 -5.67 -18.81 6.34
N GLY A 168 -4.69 -18.41 5.53
CA GLY A 168 -4.83 -17.77 4.22
C GLY A 168 -3.96 -18.39 3.13
N SER A 169 -3.32 -19.54 3.38
CA SER A 169 -2.65 -20.32 2.33
C SER A 169 -3.68 -20.75 1.29
N TRP A 170 -3.36 -20.56 0.02
CA TRP A 170 -4.03 -21.12 -1.17
C TRP A 170 -4.80 -22.43 -0.90
N SER A 171 -6.06 -22.35 -0.47
CA SER A 171 -6.85 -23.53 -0.12
C SER A 171 -7.91 -23.79 -1.17
N LYS A 172 -7.50 -24.21 -2.37
CA LYS A 172 -8.40 -24.87 -3.32
C LYS A 172 -8.64 -26.33 -2.86
N GLY A 173 -9.31 -26.51 -1.71
CA GLY A 173 -9.79 -27.81 -1.20
C GLY A 173 -8.73 -28.92 -1.04
N ASP A 174 -9.19 -30.18 -0.95
CA ASP A 174 -8.40 -31.43 -0.81
C ASP A 174 -7.58 -31.80 -2.07
N CYS A 175 -6.98 -30.81 -2.71
CA CYS A 175 -6.16 -30.95 -3.89
C CYS A 175 -4.85 -30.26 -3.58
N CYS A 176 -3.70 -30.90 -3.85
CA CYS A 176 -2.51 -30.25 -4.42
C CYS A 176 -1.27 -31.15 -4.39
N CYS A 177 -0.34 -30.85 -5.30
CA CYS A 177 1.05 -31.24 -5.24
C CYS A 177 1.80 -30.25 -4.33
N GLU A 178 2.54 -30.74 -3.33
CA GLU A 178 3.41 -29.91 -2.49
C GLU A 178 4.87 -30.12 -2.86
N TYR A 179 5.59 -29.02 -3.05
CA TYR A 179 7.01 -29.03 -3.37
C TYR A 179 7.76 -28.13 -2.39
N LYS A 180 8.70 -28.71 -1.65
CA LYS A 180 9.59 -27.94 -0.78
C LYS A 180 10.85 -27.57 -1.55
N ASP A 181 11.04 -26.27 -1.78
CA ASP A 181 12.27 -25.75 -2.36
C ASP A 181 13.42 -25.98 -1.38
N VAL A 182 14.42 -26.76 -1.81
CA VAL A 182 15.52 -27.21 -0.94
C VAL A 182 16.42 -26.05 -0.50
N LYS A 183 16.53 -24.98 -1.31
CA LYS A 183 17.43 -23.84 -1.03
C LYS A 183 16.82 -22.89 -0.01
N THR A 184 15.54 -22.59 -0.16
CA THR A 184 14.81 -21.60 0.65
C THR A 184 14.01 -22.22 1.79
N GLY A 185 13.78 -23.55 1.74
CA GLY A 185 12.89 -24.26 2.65
C GLY A 185 11.40 -23.97 2.42
N THR A 186 11.08 -23.15 1.42
CA THR A 186 9.71 -22.68 1.13
C THR A 186 8.87 -23.80 0.53
N VAL A 187 7.63 -23.95 0.97
CA VAL A 187 6.69 -24.92 0.42
C VAL A 187 5.80 -24.26 -0.62
N TRP A 188 5.82 -24.80 -1.83
CA TRP A 188 4.94 -24.48 -2.94
C TRP A 188 3.78 -25.46 -2.96
N GLN A 189 2.59 -24.94 -3.26
CA GLN A 189 1.37 -25.71 -3.40
C GLN A 189 0.81 -25.47 -4.81
N CYS A 190 0.71 -26.53 -5.60
CA CYS A 190 0.29 -26.53 -6.99
C CYS A 190 -0.96 -27.37 -7.19
N GLU A 191 -1.87 -26.95 -8.06
CA GLU A 191 -2.94 -27.83 -8.53
C GLU A 191 -2.36 -29.11 -9.14
N ARG A 192 -3.05 -30.24 -8.97
CA ARG A 192 -2.59 -31.51 -9.54
C ARG A 192 -2.70 -31.47 -11.08
N PRO A 193 -1.62 -31.77 -11.83
CA PRO A 193 -1.71 -31.95 -13.28
C PRO A 193 -2.72 -33.05 -13.65
N LYS A 194 -3.32 -32.98 -14.83
CA LYS A 194 -4.35 -33.93 -15.24
C LYS A 194 -3.77 -35.29 -15.61
N GLN A 195 -2.56 -35.33 -16.16
CA GLN A 195 -1.94 -36.53 -16.69
C GLN A 195 -0.57 -36.84 -16.06
N LEU A 196 0.17 -35.81 -15.65
CA LEU A 196 1.49 -35.92 -15.05
C LEU A 196 1.44 -36.10 -13.52
N SER A 197 2.48 -36.73 -12.97
CA SER A 197 2.67 -36.84 -11.52
C SER A 197 3.13 -35.51 -10.92
N CYS A 198 2.92 -35.34 -9.61
CA CYS A 198 3.47 -34.22 -8.85
C CYS A 198 5.00 -34.13 -8.90
N ASP A 199 5.68 -35.26 -9.12
CA ASP A 199 7.14 -35.34 -9.18
C ASP A 199 7.71 -34.78 -10.50
N ASN A 200 6.84 -34.51 -11.48
CA ASN A 200 7.24 -33.99 -12.80
C ASN A 200 7.42 -32.47 -12.83
N LEU A 201 7.37 -31.78 -11.69
CA LEU A 201 7.59 -30.34 -11.62
C LEU A 201 9.03 -29.99 -12.04
N VAL A 202 9.16 -29.14 -13.05
CA VAL A 202 10.45 -28.67 -13.58
C VAL A 202 10.83 -27.31 -13.01
N HIS A 203 9.90 -26.35 -13.08
CA HIS A 203 10.15 -24.99 -12.62
C HIS A 203 8.84 -24.23 -12.39
N HIS A 204 8.96 -23.09 -11.72
CA HIS A 204 7.89 -22.11 -11.57
C HIS A 204 8.12 -20.91 -12.49
N SER A 205 7.04 -20.31 -13.00
CA SER A 205 7.07 -19.02 -13.67
C SER A 205 6.07 -18.06 -13.04
N ARG A 206 6.22 -16.76 -13.30
CA ARG A 206 5.19 -15.78 -12.93
C ARG A 206 3.90 -16.14 -13.67
N GLY A 207 2.81 -16.26 -12.92
CA GLY A 207 1.48 -16.49 -13.46
C GLY A 207 0.72 -15.18 -13.65
N ARG A 208 -0.61 -15.24 -13.62
CA ARG A 208 -1.45 -14.05 -13.83
C ARG A 208 -1.39 -13.14 -12.61
N PHE A 209 -1.33 -11.84 -12.86
CA PHE A 209 -1.69 -10.85 -11.87
C PHE A 209 -3.20 -10.71 -11.89
N LYS A 210 -3.88 -11.09 -10.80
CA LYS A 210 -5.31 -10.84 -10.68
C LYS A 210 -5.47 -9.38 -10.27
N GLU A 211 -5.96 -8.57 -11.20
CA GLU A 211 -6.33 -7.19 -10.87
C GLU A 211 -7.37 -7.24 -9.77
N SER A 212 -6.98 -6.77 -8.59
CA SER A 212 -7.81 -6.90 -7.39
C SER A 212 -8.78 -5.74 -7.28
N LEU A 213 -8.43 -4.58 -7.83
CA LEU A 213 -9.22 -3.35 -7.75
C LEU A 213 -10.53 -3.45 -8.55
N ASN A 214 -11.63 -3.09 -7.92
CA ASN A 214 -12.91 -2.91 -8.61
C ASN A 214 -12.91 -1.61 -9.44
N PRO A 215 -13.86 -1.41 -10.38
CA PRO A 215 -13.86 -0.24 -11.26
C PRO A 215 -13.89 1.12 -10.53
N LEU A 216 -14.56 1.23 -9.37
CA LEU A 216 -14.58 2.45 -8.57
C LEU A 216 -13.23 2.68 -7.88
N GLU A 217 -12.65 1.63 -7.28
CA GLU A 217 -11.34 1.70 -6.64
C GLU A 217 -10.29 2.20 -7.64
N LYS A 218 -10.30 1.69 -8.88
CA LYS A 218 -9.39 2.18 -9.93
C LYS A 218 -9.51 3.68 -10.20
N GLN A 219 -10.73 4.23 -10.18
CA GLN A 219 -10.95 5.66 -10.37
C GLN A 219 -10.40 6.48 -9.20
N LEU A 220 -10.44 5.96 -7.98
CA LEU A 220 -9.84 6.62 -6.82
C LEU A 220 -8.31 6.70 -6.92
N PHE A 221 -7.68 5.75 -7.62
CA PHE A 221 -6.23 5.79 -7.89
C PHE A 221 -5.85 6.69 -9.07
N THR A 222 -6.80 7.10 -9.92
CA THR A 222 -6.50 8.03 -11.02
C THR A 222 -6.41 9.46 -10.52
N LYS A 223 -5.28 10.10 -10.83
CA LYS A 223 -4.95 11.49 -10.45
C LYS A 223 -5.66 12.51 -11.33
#